data_AF-A0AAC9N980-F1
#
_entry.id   AF-A0AAC9N980-F1
#
_cell.length_a   1.000
_cell.length_b   1.000
_cell.length_c   1.000
_cell.angle_alpha   90.00
_cell.angle_beta   90.00
_cell.angle_gamma   90.00
#
_symmetry.space_group_name_H-M   'P 1'
#
loop_
_entity.id
_entity.type
_entity.pdbx_description
1 polymer ?
#
loop_
_entity_poly.entity_id
_entity_poly.type
_entity_poly.pdbx_seq_one_letter_code
_entity_poly.pdbx_strand_id
1 'polypeptide(L)'
;MGSEWWWAAFAAIGAALWWWSIHLTLGAYPREPVSYWATPRKAPRRAVASRAVGIGLTVFGVGMMPRLIETQPWAAALIAGGAIIALIWVPYVIAIAAHNRRVVASDAPAAERASTSRGQNPPSPAADVRRAP
;
A
#
# COMPACT_ATOMS: atom_id res chain seq x y z
N MET A 1 2.42 36.56 3.52
CA MET A 1 2.19 35.70 4.70
C MET A 1 0.86 34.94 4.65
N GLY A 2 -0.33 35.57 4.58
CA GLY A 2 -1.61 34.82 4.61
C GLY A 2 -1.94 33.96 3.37
N SER A 3 -1.44 34.33 2.19
CA SER A 3 -1.75 33.65 0.91
C SER A 3 -0.90 32.40 0.64
N GLU A 4 0.28 32.29 1.24
CA GLU A 4 1.24 31.22 0.94
C GLU A 4 0.94 29.93 1.72
N TRP A 5 0.31 30.03 2.89
CA TRP A 5 -0.19 28.88 3.65
C TRP A 5 -1.26 28.09 2.92
N TRP A 6 -1.96 28.71 1.95
CA TRP A 6 -2.93 27.99 1.14
C TRP A 6 -2.28 26.94 0.22
N TRP A 7 -1.05 27.16 -0.25
CA TRP A 7 -0.33 26.17 -1.03
C TRP A 7 0.08 24.97 -0.18
N ALA A 8 0.53 25.22 1.06
CA ALA A 8 0.81 24.17 2.03
C ALA A 8 -0.47 23.39 2.41
N ALA A 9 -1.59 24.09 2.57
CA ALA A 9 -2.88 23.45 2.83
C ALA A 9 -3.33 22.56 1.67
N PHE A 10 -3.19 23.00 0.42
CA PHE A 10 -3.45 22.16 -0.75
C PHE A 10 -2.54 20.94 -0.80
N ALA A 11 -1.25 21.09 -0.48
CA ALA A 11 -0.34 19.98 -0.41
C ALA A 11 -0.76 18.94 0.66
N ALA A 12 -1.12 19.42 1.85
CA ALA A 12 -1.56 18.58 2.97
C ALA A 12 -2.89 17.87 2.69
N ILE A 13 -3.90 18.59 2.16
CA ILE A 13 -5.20 18.02 1.78
C ILE A 13 -5.01 17.00 0.65
N GLY A 14 -4.15 17.30 -0.33
CA GLY A 14 -3.79 16.39 -1.40
C GLY A 14 -3.19 15.09 -0.88
N ALA A 15 -2.20 15.19 0.00
CA ALA A 15 -1.55 14.04 0.62
C ALA A 15 -2.55 13.22 1.44
N ALA A 16 -3.45 13.87 2.19
CA ALA A 16 -4.49 13.19 2.95
C ALA A 16 -5.49 12.42 2.06
N LEU A 17 -5.97 13.03 0.98
CA LEU A 17 -6.85 12.37 0.01
C LEU A 17 -6.17 11.19 -0.68
N TRP A 18 -4.90 11.37 -1.02
CA TRP A 18 -4.10 10.33 -1.64
C TRP A 18 -3.84 9.16 -0.67
N TRP A 19 -3.54 9.45 0.61
CA TRP A 19 -3.41 8.45 1.66
C TRP A 19 -4.73 7.69 1.87
N TRP A 20 -5.85 8.41 1.92
CA TRP A 20 -7.18 7.81 2.01
C TRP A 20 -7.49 6.87 0.85
N SER A 21 -7.10 7.23 -0.38
CA SER A 21 -7.20 6.36 -1.55
C SER A 21 -6.47 5.03 -1.38
N ILE A 22 -5.27 5.04 -0.76
CA ILE A 22 -4.53 3.82 -0.48
C ILE A 22 -5.30 2.94 0.49
N HIS A 23 -5.79 3.49 1.60
CA HIS A 23 -6.58 2.72 2.58
C HIS A 23 -7.82 2.09 1.96
N LEU A 24 -8.56 2.83 1.13
CA LEU A 24 -9.71 2.31 0.41
C LEU A 24 -9.33 1.19 -0.57
N THR A 25 -8.16 1.31 -1.22
CA THR A 25 -7.66 0.30 -2.15
C THR A 25 -7.25 -0.97 -1.41
N LEU A 26 -6.46 -0.86 -0.35
CA LEU A 26 -6.03 -2.00 0.46
C LEU A 26 -7.19 -2.68 1.18
N GLY A 27 -8.18 -1.90 1.64
CA GLY A 27 -9.42 -2.42 2.23
C GLY A 27 -10.26 -3.26 1.27
N ALA A 28 -10.14 -3.03 -0.05
CA ALA A 28 -10.78 -3.87 -1.06
C ALA A 28 -10.06 -5.22 -1.30
N TYR A 29 -8.86 -5.41 -0.74
CA TYR A 29 -8.03 -6.60 -0.89
C TYR A 29 -7.59 -7.19 0.47
N PRO A 30 -8.51 -7.53 1.39
CA PRO A 30 -8.16 -7.89 2.76
C PRO A 30 -7.35 -9.19 2.92
N ARG A 31 -7.37 -10.09 1.92
CA ARG A 31 -6.70 -11.40 1.95
C ARG A 31 -5.86 -11.67 0.70
N GLU A 32 -5.65 -10.65 -0.13
CA GLU A 32 -4.95 -10.80 -1.41
C GLU A 32 -3.75 -9.85 -1.42
N PRO A 33 -2.56 -10.33 -1.82
CA PRO A 33 -1.42 -9.45 -2.01
C PRO A 33 -1.68 -8.48 -3.17
N VAL A 34 -1.29 -7.22 -2.98
CA VAL A 34 -1.46 -6.17 -3.98
C VAL A 34 -0.11 -5.92 -4.65
N SER A 35 -0.11 -5.91 -5.98
CA SER A 35 1.07 -5.58 -6.78
C SER A 35 1.32 -4.07 -6.80
N TYR A 36 2.59 -3.67 -6.75
CA TYR A 36 3.02 -2.27 -6.84
C TYR A 36 2.73 -1.62 -8.20
N TRP A 37 2.68 -2.42 -9.26
CA TRP A 37 2.68 -1.95 -10.66
C TRP A 37 1.40 -2.27 -11.42
N ALA A 38 0.60 -3.23 -10.94
CA ALA A 38 -0.63 -3.63 -11.61
C ALA A 38 -1.80 -2.75 -11.16
N THR A 39 -2.66 -2.36 -12.11
CA THR A 39 -3.88 -1.62 -11.79
C THR A 39 -4.82 -2.50 -10.96
N PRO A 40 -5.19 -2.08 -9.74
CA PRO A 40 -6.06 -2.87 -8.88
C PRO A 40 -7.45 -3.00 -9.51
N ARG A 41 -7.80 -4.22 -9.95
CA ARG A 41 -9.10 -4.55 -10.59
C ARG A 41 -10.32 -4.25 -9.73
N LYS A 42 -10.20 -4.37 -8.41
CA LYS A 42 -11.29 -4.19 -7.43
C LYS A 42 -11.27 -2.80 -6.78
N ALA A 43 -10.43 -1.88 -7.26
CA ALA A 43 -10.34 -0.56 -6.63
C ALA A 43 -11.68 0.19 -6.73
N PRO A 44 -12.23 0.67 -5.60
CA PRO A 44 -13.48 1.41 -5.63
C PRO A 44 -13.29 2.73 -6.40
N ARG A 45 -14.30 3.14 -7.18
CA ARG A 45 -14.26 4.39 -7.99
C ARG A 45 -13.85 5.62 -7.16
N ARG A 46 -14.25 5.66 -5.89
CA ARG A 46 -13.87 6.71 -4.93
C ARG A 46 -12.36 6.74 -4.63
N ALA A 47 -11.69 5.58 -4.59
CA ALA A 47 -10.23 5.52 -4.42
C ALA A 47 -9.50 6.05 -5.66
N VAL A 48 -10.01 5.79 -6.87
CA VAL A 48 -9.41 6.29 -8.11
C VAL A 48 -9.55 7.82 -8.19
N ALA A 49 -10.75 8.34 -7.91
CA ALA A 49 -11.00 9.78 -7.90
C ALA A 49 -10.15 10.51 -6.84
N SER A 50 -10.13 10.01 -5.60
CA SER A 50 -9.30 10.58 -4.53
C SER A 50 -7.79 10.48 -4.81
N ARG A 51 -7.33 9.44 -5.53
CA ARG A 51 -5.93 9.34 -5.97
C ARG A 51 -5.58 10.45 -6.95
N ALA A 52 -6.38 10.64 -7.99
CA ALA A 52 -6.13 11.65 -9.02
C ALA A 52 -6.17 13.06 -8.43
N VAL A 53 -7.21 13.35 -7.63
CA VAL A 53 -7.35 14.64 -6.93
C VAL A 53 -6.21 14.84 -5.93
N GLY A 54 -5.89 13.82 -5.14
CA GLY A 54 -4.86 13.90 -4.11
C GLY A 54 -3.47 14.17 -4.68
N ILE A 55 -3.06 13.44 -5.73
CA ILE A 55 -1.78 13.68 -6.42
C ILE A 55 -1.77 15.08 -7.03
N GLY A 56 -2.85 15.46 -7.73
CA GLY A 56 -2.97 16.77 -8.37
C GLY A 56 -2.80 17.91 -7.37
N LEU A 57 -3.54 17.88 -6.26
CA LEU A 57 -3.47 18.89 -5.21
C LEU A 57 -2.08 18.93 -4.54
N THR A 58 -1.46 17.76 -4.34
CA THR A 58 -0.13 17.67 -3.72
C THR A 58 0.94 18.29 -4.60
N VAL A 59 0.99 17.88 -5.87
CA VAL A 59 1.98 18.39 -6.84
C VAL A 59 1.76 19.89 -7.08
N PHE A 60 0.51 20.33 -7.21
CA PHE A 60 0.19 21.74 -7.40
C PHE A 60 0.57 22.58 -6.17
N GLY A 61 0.21 22.13 -4.97
CA GLY A 61 0.58 22.80 -3.71
C GLY A 61 2.10 22.93 -3.57
N VAL A 62 2.83 21.82 -3.72
CA VAL A 62 4.30 21.80 -3.64
C VAL A 62 4.94 22.66 -4.72
N GLY A 63 4.44 22.62 -5.96
CA GLY A 63 4.96 23.39 -7.09
C GLY A 63 4.78 24.91 -6.95
N MET A 64 3.82 25.35 -6.15
CA MET A 64 3.58 26.77 -5.86
C MET A 64 4.33 27.27 -4.61
N MET A 65 4.91 26.36 -3.81
CA MET A 65 5.72 26.71 -2.64
C MET A 65 7.11 27.33 -2.91
N PRO A 66 7.78 27.22 -4.07
CA PRO A 66 9.11 27.84 -4.26
C PRO A 66 9.16 29.36 -4.04
N ARG A 67 8.00 30.05 -4.03
CA ARG A 67 7.92 31.47 -3.64
C ARG A 67 8.11 31.71 -2.13
N LEU A 68 8.10 30.67 -1.29
CA LEU A 68 8.28 30.75 0.17
C LEU A 68 9.74 30.72 0.62
N ILE A 69 10.65 30.24 -0.22
CA ILE A 69 12.05 30.07 0.15
C ILE A 69 12.87 30.69 -0.97
N GLU A 70 13.52 31.82 -0.70
CA GLU A 70 14.55 32.38 -1.59
C GLU A 70 15.70 31.37 -1.72
N THR A 71 15.54 30.45 -2.67
CA THR A 71 16.44 29.34 -2.91
C THR A 71 16.82 29.33 -4.38
N GLN A 72 18.03 28.84 -4.65
CA GLN A 72 18.47 28.65 -6.02
C GLN A 72 17.54 27.64 -6.73
N PRO A 73 17.27 27.80 -8.03
CA PRO A 73 16.30 26.97 -8.75
C PRO A 73 16.52 25.45 -8.63
N TRP A 74 17.77 25.01 -8.58
CA TRP A 74 18.12 23.59 -8.39
C TRP A 74 17.75 23.07 -7.00
N ALA A 75 17.91 23.90 -5.95
CA ALA A 75 17.58 23.55 -4.58
C ALA A 75 16.06 23.47 -4.39
N ALA A 76 15.31 24.41 -4.98
CA ALA A 76 13.84 24.37 -5.01
C ALA A 76 13.32 23.10 -5.69
N ALA A 77 13.95 22.67 -6.79
CA ALA A 77 13.59 21.42 -7.47
C ALA A 77 13.86 20.18 -6.61
N LEU A 78 14.98 20.12 -5.89
CA LEU A 78 15.29 19.03 -4.96
C LEU A 78 14.30 18.97 -3.78
N ILE A 79 13.94 20.12 -3.21
CA ILE A 79 12.96 20.20 -2.13
C ILE A 79 11.59 19.73 -2.63
N ALA A 80 11.14 20.22 -3.79
CA ALA A 80 9.87 19.82 -4.37
C ALA A 80 9.83 18.32 -4.70
N GLY A 81 10.88 17.81 -5.34
CA GLY A 81 11.02 16.38 -5.66
C GLY A 81 11.06 15.52 -4.39
N GLY A 82 11.83 15.93 -3.39
CA GLY A 82 11.90 15.27 -2.09
C GLY A 82 10.56 15.25 -1.36
N ALA A 83 9.84 16.37 -1.35
CA ALA A 83 8.51 16.47 -0.77
C ALA A 83 7.52 15.53 -1.47
N ILE A 84 7.53 15.46 -2.80
CA ILE A 84 6.70 14.52 -3.57
C ILE A 84 7.06 13.07 -3.21
N ILE A 85 8.35 12.72 -3.15
CA ILE A 85 8.80 11.38 -2.78
C ILE A 85 8.32 11.02 -1.37
N ALA A 86 8.48 11.94 -0.41
CA ALA A 86 8.09 11.73 0.98
C ALA A 86 6.57 11.63 1.17
N LEU A 87 5.79 12.47 0.47
CA LEU A 87 4.33 12.54 0.64
C LEU A 87 3.57 11.49 -0.17
N ILE A 88 4.14 11.03 -1.29
CA ILE A 88 3.46 10.11 -2.22
C ILE A 88 4.20 8.77 -2.28
N TRP A 89 5.52 8.75 -2.49
CA TRP A 89 6.19 7.49 -2.81
C TRP A 89 6.43 6.61 -1.58
N VAL A 90 7.03 7.18 -0.53
CA VAL A 90 7.34 6.49 0.72
C VAL A 90 6.09 5.85 1.35
N PRO A 91 5.00 6.61 1.61
CA PRO A 91 3.79 6.06 2.18
C PRO A 91 3.16 4.94 1.34
N TYR A 92 3.26 5.01 0.01
CA TYR A 92 2.72 3.99 -0.90
C TYR A 92 3.43 2.66 -0.72
N VAL A 93 4.76 2.70 -0.76
CA VAL A 93 5.61 1.51 -0.63
C VAL A 93 5.41 0.87 0.74
N ILE A 94 5.43 1.68 1.79
CA ILE A 94 5.27 1.21 3.18
C ILE A 94 3.90 0.57 3.35
N ALA A 95 2.82 1.20 2.89
CA ALA A 95 1.47 0.69 3.07
C ALA A 95 1.26 -0.64 2.34
N ILE A 96 1.74 -0.78 1.09
CA ILE A 96 1.66 -2.04 0.34
C ILE A 96 2.54 -3.12 0.99
N ALA A 97 3.77 -2.79 1.38
CA ALA A 97 4.67 -3.75 2.02
C ALA A 97 4.09 -4.26 3.35
N ALA A 98 3.53 -3.36 4.16
CA ALA A 98 2.88 -3.69 5.42
C ALA A 98 1.63 -4.57 5.20
N HIS A 99 0.81 -4.24 4.19
CA HIS A 99 -0.36 -5.04 3.82
C HIS A 99 0.02 -6.44 3.36
N ASN A 100 0.94 -6.55 2.41
CA ASN A 100 1.37 -7.84 1.87
C ASN A 100 2.01 -8.73 2.96
N ARG A 101 2.81 -8.14 3.87
CA ARG A 101 3.32 -8.87 5.04
C ARG A 101 2.21 -9.43 5.93
N ARG A 102 1.15 -8.66 6.18
CA ARG A 102 0.00 -9.10 6.98
C ARG A 102 -0.78 -10.23 6.31
N VAL A 103 -1.00 -10.14 5.00
CA VAL A 103 -1.67 -11.19 4.22
C VAL A 103 -0.88 -12.50 4.28
N VAL A 104 0.42 -12.46 3.99
CA VAL A 104 1.29 -13.67 4.03
C VAL A 104 1.34 -14.29 5.44
N ALA A 105 1.46 -13.47 6.48
CA ALA A 105 1.47 -13.95 7.86
C ALA A 105 0.12 -14.59 8.28
N SER A 106 -0.99 -14.18 7.68
CA SER A 106 -2.32 -14.73 7.98
C SER A 106 -2.54 -16.10 7.31
N ASP A 107 -1.87 -16.37 6.20
CA ASP A 107 -1.96 -17.65 5.48
C ASP A 107 -1.01 -18.73 6.04
N ALA A 108 0.11 -18.34 6.65
CA ALA A 108 1.08 -19.24 7.29
C ALA A 108 0.49 -20.19 8.37
N PRO A 109 -0.33 -19.74 9.34
CA PRO A 109 -0.85 -20.62 10.40
C PRO A 109 -1.87 -21.66 9.91
N ALA A 110 -2.48 -21.48 8.74
CA ALA A 110 -3.38 -22.47 8.14
C ALA A 110 -2.61 -23.59 7.41
N ALA A 111 -1.53 -23.25 6.72
CA ALA A 111 -0.68 -24.20 6.01
C ALA A 111 0.07 -25.15 6.98
N GLU A 112 0.53 -24.63 8.11
CA GLU A 112 1.25 -25.43 9.13
C GLU A 112 0.33 -26.46 9.82
N ARG A 113 -0.93 -26.11 10.09
CA ARG A 113 -1.97 -27.03 10.61
C ARG A 113 -2.42 -28.09 9.58
N ALA A 114 -2.47 -27.74 8.30
CA ALA A 114 -2.80 -28.70 7.25
C ALA A 114 -1.68 -29.73 7.01
N SER A 115 -0.41 -29.31 7.15
CA SER A 115 0.74 -30.22 7.00
C SER A 115 0.83 -31.24 8.13
N THR A 116 0.49 -30.85 9.36
CA THR A 116 0.51 -31.71 10.55
C THR A 116 -0.65 -32.71 10.56
N SER A 117 -1.81 -32.36 9.99
CA SER A 117 -2.93 -33.30 9.82
C SER A 117 -2.67 -34.37 8.76
N ARG A 118 -1.97 -34.04 7.66
CA ARG A 118 -1.70 -35.01 6.57
C ARG A 118 -0.65 -36.08 6.96
N GLY A 119 0.20 -35.80 7.95
CA GLY A 119 1.18 -36.76 8.48
C GLY A 119 0.67 -37.69 9.58
N GLN A 120 -0.57 -37.51 10.06
CA GLN A 120 -1.13 -38.22 11.22
C GLN A 120 -2.15 -39.31 10.88
N ASN A 121 -2.25 -39.75 9.62
CA ASN A 121 -3.00 -40.99 9.35
C ASN A 121 -2.09 -42.18 9.73
N PRO A 122 -2.38 -42.90 10.83
CA PRO A 122 -1.67 -44.14 11.10
C PRO A 122 -1.92 -45.12 9.95
N PRO A 123 -0.94 -45.97 9.58
CA PRO A 123 -1.17 -47.02 8.60
C PRO A 123 -2.37 -47.87 9.06
N SER A 124 -3.36 -48.00 8.18
CA SER A 124 -4.56 -48.79 8.44
C SER A 124 -4.16 -50.25 8.74
N PRO A 125 -4.58 -50.85 9.88
CA PRO A 125 -4.22 -52.21 10.26
C PRO A 125 -4.85 -53.30 9.37
N ALA A 126 -5.59 -52.91 8.33
CA ALA A 126 -6.27 -53.83 7.42
C ALA A 126 -5.36 -54.47 6.35
N ALA A 127 -4.09 -54.07 6.24
CA ALA A 127 -3.18 -54.58 5.20
C ALA A 127 -2.45 -55.90 5.56
N ASP A 128 -2.36 -56.27 6.84
CA ASP A 128 -1.51 -57.40 7.28
C ASP A 128 -2.19 -58.77 7.35
N VAL A 129 -3.51 -58.87 7.11
CA VAL A 129 -4.24 -60.15 7.27
C VAL A 129 -4.15 -61.07 6.04
N ARG A 130 -3.53 -60.65 4.92
CA ARG A 130 -3.44 -61.45 3.68
C ARG A 130 -2.09 -62.15 3.44
N ARG A 131 -1.20 -62.21 4.44
CA ARG A 131 0.06 -62.97 4.34
C ARG A 131 0.32 -63.79 5.60
N ALA A 132 -0.42 -64.88 5.75
CA ALA A 132 0.05 -66.02 6.51
C ALA A 132 0.00 -67.26 5.59
N PRO A 133 1.06 -68.09 5.58
CA PRO A 133 1.28 -69.18 4.62
C PRO A 133 0.31 -70.35 4.77
#